data_AF-A0A7L9BF32-F1
#
_entry.id   AF-A0A7L9BF32-F1
#
_cell.length_a   1.000
_cell.length_b   1.000
_cell.length_c   1.000
_cell.angle_alpha   90.00
_cell.angle_beta   90.00
_cell.angle_gamma   90.00
#
_symmetry.space_group_name_H-M   'P 1'
#
loop_
_entity.id
_entity.type
_entity.pdbx_description
1 polymer ?
#
loop_
_entity_poly.entity_id
_entity_poly.type
_entity_poly.pdbx_seq_one_letter_code
_entity_poly.pdbx_strand_id
1 'polypeptide(L)'
;MYEQRHLYNGKELQDELNIGWLDYNTRHYDASIGRFLSQDIALEHYFNWSPYTYVKNNPLIFIDPSGMFTELFKSNGKKIGEDEKGIDGKVRIVTDKSEIKRIKQNYKNNTPTESSSIKTGYETTKTTLTESLNVLDRTLKKTPKDPEGGFHEESSLVMKNNKVIRGESGDKVQVKNGELIGKASLPKLPEGSTYEDVEAAIHSHATGILIADGVYYPMTATEPSKGMFSDQTAFKFYEKNIIVGRLGRSTVTINTDGSYKTTKTPLGAVFYNNRSIEQLRLTVTAMKRITK
;
A
#
# COMPACT_ATOMS: atom_id res chain seq x y z
N MET A 1 -40.09 22.62 8.37
CA MET A 1 -39.10 22.16 9.37
C MET A 1 -37.93 21.58 8.60
N TYR A 2 -36.69 21.91 8.94
CA TYR A 2 -35.54 21.22 8.36
C TYR A 2 -35.45 19.84 9.01
N GLU A 3 -35.47 18.80 8.17
CA GLU A 3 -35.33 17.42 8.63
C GLU A 3 -33.88 17.18 9.03
N GLN A 4 -33.67 16.80 10.29
CA GLN A 4 -32.33 16.53 10.80
C GLN A 4 -31.89 15.14 10.34
N ARG A 5 -31.23 15.08 9.19
CA ARG A 5 -30.76 13.81 8.57
C ARG A 5 -29.67 13.10 9.35
N HIS A 6 -28.93 13.78 10.22
CA HIS A 6 -27.82 13.20 10.98
C HIS A 6 -28.21 13.02 12.44
N LEU A 7 -28.23 11.77 12.92
CA LEU A 7 -28.66 11.41 14.26
C LEU A 7 -27.50 10.84 15.09
N TYR A 8 -27.67 9.65 15.65
CA TYR A 8 -26.70 9.00 16.54
C TYR A 8 -25.34 8.82 15.83
N ASN A 9 -24.27 9.28 16.48
CA ASN A 9 -22.89 9.33 15.96
C ASN A 9 -22.71 10.14 14.65
N GLY A 10 -23.61 11.08 14.37
CA GLY A 10 -23.55 11.92 13.17
C GLY A 10 -23.75 11.12 11.89
N LYS A 11 -24.42 9.97 11.95
CA LYS A 11 -24.74 9.12 10.79
C LYS A 11 -26.08 9.49 10.18
N GLU A 12 -26.15 9.34 8.86
CA GLU A 12 -27.33 9.67 8.08
C GLU A 12 -28.44 8.65 8.37
N LEU A 13 -29.62 9.16 8.70
CA LEU A 13 -30.85 8.39 8.81
C LEU A 13 -31.34 8.06 7.41
N GLN A 14 -31.57 6.77 7.16
CA GLN A 14 -32.27 6.29 5.97
C GLN A 14 -33.79 6.46 6.21
N ASP A 15 -34.37 7.51 5.63
CA ASP A 15 -35.78 7.90 5.79
C ASP A 15 -36.71 7.22 4.76
N GLU A 16 -36.16 6.67 3.69
CA GLU A 16 -36.86 6.06 2.54
C GLU A 16 -37.93 5.02 2.93
N LEU A 17 -37.65 4.25 3.99
CA LEU A 17 -38.53 3.20 4.50
C LEU A 17 -39.10 3.51 5.90
N ASN A 18 -38.74 4.66 6.48
CA ASN A 18 -39.14 5.10 7.83
C ASN A 18 -38.91 4.05 8.95
N ILE A 19 -37.82 3.28 8.84
CA ILE A 19 -37.47 2.17 9.75
C ILE A 19 -36.38 2.53 10.77
N GLY A 20 -35.88 3.77 10.77
CA GLY A 20 -34.95 4.24 11.81
C GLY A 20 -33.50 3.77 11.64
N TRP A 21 -33.12 3.32 10.44
CA TRP A 21 -31.78 2.79 10.18
C TRP A 21 -30.77 3.90 9.93
N LEU A 22 -29.57 3.71 10.45
CA LEU A 22 -28.45 4.63 10.24
C LEU A 22 -27.45 4.03 9.27
N ASP A 23 -27.02 4.83 8.31
CA ASP A 23 -26.03 4.43 7.32
C ASP A 23 -24.60 4.56 7.90
N TYR A 24 -23.94 3.42 8.06
CA TYR A 24 -22.54 3.30 8.50
C TYR A 24 -21.63 2.91 7.32
N ASN A 25 -22.01 3.31 6.10
CA ASN A 25 -21.42 3.02 4.78
C ASN A 25 -21.46 1.54 4.40
N THR A 26 -20.79 0.69 5.18
CA THR A 26 -20.61 -0.74 4.85
C THR A 26 -21.77 -1.59 5.37
N ARG A 27 -22.48 -1.08 6.36
CA ARG A 27 -23.58 -1.75 7.05
C ARG A 27 -24.62 -0.72 7.46
N HIS A 28 -25.87 -1.16 7.52
CA HIS A 28 -26.92 -0.39 8.15
C HIS A 28 -26.98 -0.78 9.64
N TYR A 29 -27.04 0.23 10.50
CA TYR A 29 -27.13 0.07 11.94
C TYR A 29 -28.54 0.39 12.42
N ASP A 30 -29.10 -0.50 13.22
CA ASP A 30 -30.38 -0.28 13.89
C ASP A 30 -30.13 0.06 15.35
N ALA A 31 -30.37 1.34 15.68
CA ALA A 31 -30.19 1.88 17.02
C ALA A 31 -31.20 1.33 18.03
N SER A 32 -32.36 0.82 17.59
CA SER A 32 -33.39 0.27 18.48
C SER A 32 -32.96 -1.06 19.10
N ILE A 33 -32.19 -1.85 18.35
CA ILE A 33 -31.69 -3.16 18.79
C ILE A 33 -30.18 -3.16 19.12
N GLY A 34 -29.46 -2.08 18.78
CA GLY A 34 -28.04 -1.96 19.05
C GLY A 34 -27.17 -2.91 18.23
N ARG A 35 -27.58 -3.20 16.99
CA ARG A 35 -26.95 -4.19 16.10
C ARG A 35 -26.80 -3.67 14.68
N PHE A 36 -25.81 -4.19 13.97
CA PHE A 36 -25.80 -4.09 12.51
C PHE A 36 -26.81 -5.07 11.92
N LEU A 37 -27.38 -4.69 10.78
CA LEU A 37 -28.41 -5.47 10.08
C LEU A 37 -27.81 -6.48 9.11
N SER A 38 -26.56 -6.26 8.70
CA SER A 38 -25.77 -7.18 7.90
C SER A 38 -24.59 -7.72 8.70
N GLN A 39 -24.21 -8.94 8.34
CA GLN A 39 -23.05 -9.63 8.91
C GLN A 39 -21.77 -8.85 8.59
N ASP A 40 -20.89 -8.74 9.59
CA ASP A 40 -19.57 -8.12 9.43
C ASP A 40 -18.75 -8.85 8.35
N ILE A 41 -18.24 -8.11 7.37
CA ILE A 41 -17.37 -8.67 6.32
C ILE A 41 -16.06 -9.20 6.94
N ALA A 42 -15.64 -8.65 8.09
CA ALA A 42 -14.46 -9.06 8.84
C ALA A 42 -14.76 -10.13 9.92
N LEU A 43 -15.90 -10.83 9.87
CA LEU A 43 -16.32 -11.80 10.90
C LEU A 43 -15.28 -12.89 11.19
N GLU A 44 -14.50 -13.29 10.17
CA GLU A 44 -13.47 -14.34 10.28
C GLU A 44 -12.32 -13.94 11.20
N HIS A 45 -12.24 -12.65 11.56
CA HIS A 45 -11.26 -12.13 12.51
C HIS A 45 -11.79 -12.08 13.94
N TYR A 46 -13.09 -12.33 14.16
CA TYR A 46 -13.79 -12.14 15.44
C TYR A 46 -14.74 -13.29 15.80
N PHE A 47 -14.22 -14.53 15.87
CA PHE A 47 -15.03 -15.73 16.19
C PHE A 47 -15.79 -15.67 17.53
N ASN A 48 -15.32 -14.84 18.48
CA ASN A 48 -15.91 -14.75 19.82
C ASN A 48 -17.05 -13.72 19.90
N TRP A 49 -17.36 -13.02 18.82
CA TRP A 49 -18.38 -11.98 18.78
C TRP A 49 -19.42 -12.27 17.72
N SER A 50 -20.67 -11.88 17.99
CA SER A 50 -21.72 -12.01 16.98
C SER A 50 -21.35 -11.18 15.76
N PRO A 51 -21.56 -11.69 14.53
CA PRO A 51 -21.30 -10.94 13.29
C PRO A 51 -22.12 -9.64 13.16
N TYR A 52 -23.10 -9.43 14.04
CA TYR A 52 -23.98 -8.25 14.07
C TYR A 52 -23.65 -7.29 15.21
N THR A 53 -22.55 -7.53 15.94
CA THR A 53 -22.18 -6.73 17.12
C THR A 53 -21.75 -5.33 16.71
N TYR A 54 -22.42 -4.31 17.26
CA TYR A 54 -21.98 -2.92 17.17
C TYR A 54 -20.89 -2.65 18.24
N VAL A 55 -19.73 -2.14 17.81
CA VAL A 55 -18.62 -1.68 18.67
C VAL A 55 -18.27 -2.56 19.89
N LYS A 56 -18.26 -3.89 19.71
CA LYS A 56 -17.97 -4.85 20.80
C LYS A 56 -18.86 -4.67 22.05
N ASN A 57 -20.11 -4.25 21.85
CA ASN A 57 -21.09 -3.94 22.90
C ASN A 57 -20.71 -2.81 23.86
N ASN A 58 -19.81 -1.89 23.48
CA ASN A 58 -19.48 -0.74 24.33
C ASN A 58 -19.64 0.61 23.59
N PRO A 59 -20.88 1.00 23.25
CA PRO A 59 -21.20 2.21 22.50
C PRO A 59 -21.06 3.53 23.27
N LEU A 60 -20.71 3.46 24.56
CA LEU A 60 -20.40 4.65 25.37
C LEU A 60 -18.98 5.14 25.14
N ILE A 61 -18.05 4.22 24.88
CA ILE A 61 -16.63 4.51 24.67
C ILE A 61 -16.29 4.47 23.18
N PHE A 62 -16.98 3.64 22.41
CA PHE A 62 -16.68 3.40 21.01
C PHE A 62 -17.78 3.93 20.10
N ILE A 63 -17.37 4.64 19.07
CA ILE A 63 -18.17 4.95 17.90
C ILE A 63 -17.56 4.14 16.76
N ASP A 64 -18.38 3.54 15.90
CA ASP A 64 -17.90 2.90 14.67
C ASP A 64 -18.06 3.87 13.50
N PRO A 65 -17.05 4.63 13.05
CA PRO A 65 -17.28 5.62 12.01
C PRO A 65 -17.55 5.00 10.63
N SER A 66 -17.25 3.71 10.41
CA SER A 66 -17.30 3.08 9.07
C SER A 66 -17.67 1.59 9.05
N GLY A 67 -17.92 1.00 10.22
CA GLY A 67 -18.10 -0.44 10.39
C GLY A 67 -16.82 -1.23 10.72
N MET A 68 -15.63 -0.62 10.78
CA MET A 68 -14.33 -1.36 10.85
C MET A 68 -13.17 -0.47 11.38
N PHE A 69 -12.08 -1.06 11.92
CA PHE A 69 -10.90 -0.37 12.53
C PHE A 69 -9.66 -0.23 11.58
N THR A 70 -8.76 0.77 11.79
CA THR A 70 -7.46 0.86 11.07
C THR A 70 -6.55 -0.28 11.48
N GLU A 71 -5.93 -0.95 10.51
CA GLU A 71 -5.10 -2.12 10.79
C GLU A 71 -3.61 -1.78 10.97
N LEU A 72 -3.01 -2.34 12.02
CA LEU A 72 -1.60 -2.16 12.37
C LEU A 72 -0.82 -3.43 12.02
N PHE A 73 0.28 -3.28 11.29
CA PHE A 73 1.11 -4.39 10.80
C PHE A 73 2.58 -4.22 11.18
N LYS A 74 3.31 -5.34 11.26
CA LYS A 74 4.79 -5.33 11.21
C LYS A 74 5.26 -5.25 9.75
N SER A 75 6.54 -4.90 9.56
CA SER A 75 7.21 -4.94 8.25
C SER A 75 7.23 -6.30 7.55
N ASN A 76 7.00 -7.40 8.27
CA ASN A 76 6.86 -8.75 7.68
C ASN A 76 5.42 -9.10 7.27
N GLY A 77 4.50 -8.13 7.35
CA GLY A 77 3.09 -8.23 6.99
C GLY A 77 2.21 -8.89 8.05
N LYS A 78 2.71 -9.18 9.25
CA LYS A 78 1.88 -9.73 10.33
C LYS A 78 1.03 -8.62 10.97
N LYS A 79 -0.30 -8.78 10.97
CA LYS A 79 -1.22 -7.94 11.76
C LYS A 79 -0.89 -8.07 13.24
N ILE A 80 -0.84 -6.94 13.93
CA ILE A 80 -0.47 -6.85 15.36
C ILE A 80 -1.52 -6.18 16.21
N GLY A 81 -2.45 -5.45 15.60
CA GLY A 81 -3.55 -4.81 16.30
C GLY A 81 -4.30 -3.86 15.39
N GLU A 82 -5.09 -3.03 16.03
CA GLU A 82 -5.93 -2.02 15.39
C GLU A 82 -5.93 -0.76 16.25
N ASP A 83 -6.22 0.38 15.63
CA ASP A 83 -6.45 1.64 16.34
C ASP A 83 -7.93 2.00 16.42
N GLU A 84 -8.26 2.92 17.32
CA GLU A 84 -9.61 3.40 17.63
C GLU A 84 -10.25 4.24 16.52
N LYS A 85 -9.50 4.62 15.48
CA LYS A 85 -9.96 5.65 14.54
C LYS A 85 -10.89 5.16 13.44
N GLY A 86 -11.11 3.86 13.31
CA GLY A 86 -11.99 3.35 12.26
C GLY A 86 -11.43 3.55 10.83
N ILE A 87 -11.93 2.80 9.84
CA ILE A 87 -11.36 2.79 8.47
C ILE A 87 -11.45 4.17 7.78
N ASP A 88 -10.28 4.69 7.41
CA ASP A 88 -10.04 5.62 6.29
C ASP A 88 -9.36 4.91 5.08
N GLY A 89 -9.36 3.57 5.08
CA GLY A 89 -8.72 2.74 4.06
C GLY A 89 -7.21 2.57 4.25
N LYS A 90 -6.67 3.06 5.36
CA LYS A 90 -5.24 3.06 5.63
C LYS A 90 -4.78 1.86 6.45
N VAL A 91 -3.48 1.61 6.32
CA VAL A 91 -2.71 0.63 7.07
C VAL A 91 -1.48 1.32 7.60
N ARG A 92 -1.09 0.98 8.83
CA ARG A 92 0.15 1.49 9.43
C ARG A 92 1.14 0.35 9.65
N ILE A 93 2.32 0.47 9.04
CA ILE A 93 3.42 -0.47 9.20
C ILE A 93 4.33 0.04 10.31
N VAL A 94 4.22 -0.56 11.50
CA VAL A 94 5.01 -0.20 12.69
C VAL A 94 6.33 -0.97 12.70
N THR A 95 7.42 -0.25 12.97
CA THR A 95 8.79 -0.80 12.97
C THR A 95 9.43 -0.81 14.37
N ASP A 96 9.01 0.08 15.28
CA ASP A 96 9.55 0.12 16.63
C ASP A 96 9.12 -1.10 17.47
N LYS A 97 10.10 -1.75 18.10
CA LYS A 97 9.88 -3.01 18.83
C LYS A 97 9.02 -2.81 20.08
N SER A 98 9.16 -1.67 20.76
CA SER A 98 8.45 -1.37 22.00
C SER A 98 6.98 -1.07 21.71
N GLU A 99 6.71 -0.26 20.68
CA GLU A 99 5.35 -0.01 20.18
C GLU A 99 4.67 -1.31 19.73
N ILE A 100 5.37 -2.15 18.95
CA ILE A 100 4.84 -3.46 18.53
C ILE A 100 4.47 -4.33 19.73
N LYS A 101 5.29 -4.35 20.80
CA LYS A 101 5.00 -5.15 22.00
C LYS A 101 3.73 -4.64 22.69
N ARG A 102 3.60 -3.32 22.86
CA ARG A 102 2.43 -2.68 23.47
C ARG A 102 1.16 -2.92 22.66
N ILE A 103 1.19 -2.65 21.35
CA ILE A 103 0.07 -2.87 20.42
C ILE A 103 -0.41 -4.31 20.49
N LYS A 104 0.51 -5.29 20.44
CA LYS A 104 0.15 -6.71 20.54
C LYS A 104 -0.47 -7.07 21.88
N GLN A 105 -0.05 -6.44 22.97
CA GLN A 105 -0.63 -6.68 24.29
C GLN A 105 -2.06 -6.15 24.36
N ASN A 106 -2.28 -4.92 23.88
CA ASN A 106 -3.61 -4.32 23.79
C ASN A 106 -4.53 -5.19 22.94
N TYR A 107 -4.06 -5.63 21.76
CA TYR A 107 -4.84 -6.47 20.85
C TYR A 107 -5.22 -7.82 21.46
N LYS A 108 -4.31 -8.48 22.19
CA LYS A 108 -4.61 -9.71 22.95
C LYS A 108 -5.66 -9.50 24.04
N ASN A 109 -5.67 -8.31 24.64
CA ASN A 109 -6.62 -7.92 25.67
C ASN A 109 -7.93 -7.36 25.07
N ASN A 110 -8.12 -7.45 23.74
CA ASN A 110 -9.25 -6.89 23.00
C ASN A 110 -9.42 -5.37 23.16
N THR A 111 -8.35 -4.66 23.54
CA THR A 111 -8.33 -3.21 23.68
C THR A 111 -7.71 -2.59 22.42
N PRO A 112 -8.38 -1.62 21.75
CA PRO A 112 -7.76 -0.85 20.68
C PRO A 112 -6.53 -0.10 21.18
N THR A 113 -5.56 0.14 20.30
CA THR A 113 -4.41 1.00 20.66
C THR A 113 -4.70 2.42 20.24
N GLU A 114 -4.64 3.37 21.17
CA GLU A 114 -4.77 4.80 20.86
C GLU A 114 -3.81 5.23 19.75
N SER A 115 -4.34 5.78 18.66
CA SER A 115 -3.60 6.18 17.45
C SER A 115 -2.57 7.26 17.77
N SER A 116 -2.90 8.15 18.73
CA SER A 116 -2.00 9.17 19.29
C SER A 116 -0.79 8.58 20.01
N SER A 117 -0.91 7.35 20.52
CA SER A 117 0.17 6.66 21.23
C SER A 117 1.21 6.06 20.28
N ILE A 118 0.84 5.86 19.00
CA ILE A 118 1.68 5.26 17.96
C ILE A 118 2.48 6.38 17.30
N LYS A 119 3.75 6.50 17.66
CA LYS A 119 4.63 7.58 17.19
C LYS A 119 5.44 7.19 15.96
N THR A 120 5.55 5.89 15.69
CA THR A 120 6.38 5.37 14.59
C THR A 120 5.55 4.66 13.52
N GLY A 121 6.22 4.34 12.42
CA GLY A 121 5.67 3.55 11.34
C GLY A 121 5.34 4.38 10.10
N TYR A 122 4.95 3.66 9.06
CA TYR A 122 4.63 4.24 7.76
C TYR A 122 3.15 4.00 7.46
N GLU A 123 2.44 5.07 7.14
CA GLU A 123 1.01 5.04 6.81
C GLU A 123 0.80 5.05 5.30
N THR A 124 0.01 4.10 4.80
CA THR A 124 -0.37 3.98 3.39
C THR A 124 -1.74 3.31 3.29
N THR A 125 -2.21 2.95 2.10
CA THR A 125 -3.50 2.27 1.91
C THR A 125 -3.31 0.84 1.40
N LYS A 126 -4.31 -0.03 1.62
CA LYS A 126 -4.34 -1.35 0.97
C LYS A 126 -4.33 -1.20 -0.56
N THR A 127 -4.97 -0.16 -1.10
CA THR A 127 -4.95 0.18 -2.54
C THR A 127 -3.53 0.40 -3.03
N THR A 128 -2.72 1.23 -2.35
CA THR A 128 -1.33 1.51 -2.71
C THR A 128 -0.45 0.26 -2.68
N LEU A 129 -0.60 -0.57 -1.65
CA LEU A 129 0.14 -1.83 -1.56
C LEU A 129 -0.27 -2.82 -2.65
N THR A 130 -1.56 -2.90 -2.95
CA THR A 130 -2.10 -3.76 -4.01
C THR A 130 -1.63 -3.30 -5.38
N GLU A 131 -1.64 -1.99 -5.65
CA GLU A 131 -1.14 -1.49 -6.92
C GLU A 131 0.38 -1.62 -7.04
N SER A 132 1.13 -1.53 -5.94
CA SER A 132 2.56 -1.84 -5.93
C SER A 132 2.83 -3.29 -6.38
N LEU A 133 2.01 -4.24 -5.91
CA LEU A 133 2.06 -5.63 -6.39
C LEU A 133 1.67 -5.74 -7.86
N ASN A 134 0.64 -5.03 -8.31
CA ASN A 134 0.20 -5.05 -9.71
C ASN A 134 1.23 -4.45 -10.66
N VAL A 135 1.89 -3.34 -10.30
CA VAL A 135 2.97 -2.73 -11.09
C VAL A 135 4.10 -3.75 -11.25
N LEU A 136 4.53 -4.38 -10.14
CA LEU A 136 5.58 -5.40 -10.19
C LEU A 136 5.16 -6.62 -11.02
N ASP A 137 3.92 -7.09 -10.89
CA ASP A 137 3.41 -8.20 -11.68
C ASP A 137 3.37 -7.87 -13.18
N ARG A 138 3.10 -6.61 -13.57
CA ARG A 138 3.21 -6.15 -14.96
C ARG A 138 4.66 -6.14 -15.41
N THR A 139 5.57 -5.56 -14.62
CA THR A 139 7.01 -5.53 -14.89
C THR A 139 7.55 -6.93 -15.19
N LEU A 140 7.12 -7.95 -14.45
CA LEU A 140 7.59 -9.34 -14.60
C LEU A 140 7.00 -10.06 -15.82
N LYS A 141 5.89 -9.58 -16.38
CA LYS A 141 5.23 -10.23 -17.52
C LYS A 141 5.97 -9.95 -18.82
N LYS A 142 5.81 -10.86 -19.77
CA LYS A 142 6.32 -10.66 -21.14
C LYS A 142 5.40 -9.70 -21.87
N THR A 143 6.00 -8.83 -22.69
CA THR A 143 5.28 -7.95 -23.62
C THR A 143 5.90 -8.06 -25.02
N PRO A 144 5.25 -7.58 -26.08
CA PRO A 144 5.88 -7.52 -27.40
C PRO A 144 7.19 -6.71 -27.41
N LYS A 145 7.34 -5.75 -26.49
CA LYS A 145 8.50 -4.87 -26.34
C LYS A 145 9.54 -5.41 -25.36
N ASP A 146 9.15 -6.34 -24.50
CA ASP A 146 10.02 -7.09 -23.58
C ASP A 146 9.61 -8.58 -23.57
N PRO A 147 10.08 -9.38 -24.55
CA PRO A 147 9.72 -10.79 -24.67
C PRO A 147 10.25 -11.68 -23.53
N GLU A 148 11.21 -11.18 -22.74
CA GLU A 148 11.76 -11.90 -21.59
C GLU A 148 10.95 -11.64 -20.32
N GLY A 149 10.39 -10.44 -20.20
CA GLY A 149 9.73 -9.95 -19.00
C GLY A 149 10.76 -9.57 -17.93
N GLY A 150 10.39 -8.61 -17.09
CA GLY A 150 11.24 -8.13 -16.01
C GLY A 150 12.28 -7.08 -16.44
N PHE A 151 12.27 -6.63 -17.70
CA PHE A 151 13.20 -5.65 -18.23
C PHE A 151 12.54 -4.37 -18.77
N HIS A 152 11.22 -4.30 -18.86
CA HIS A 152 10.52 -3.03 -19.06
C HIS A 152 10.14 -2.42 -17.71
N GLU A 153 9.85 -1.13 -17.71
CA GLU A 153 9.35 -0.43 -16.53
C GLU A 153 7.86 -0.13 -16.66
N GLU A 154 7.20 -0.10 -15.50
CA GLU A 154 5.77 0.10 -15.33
C GLU A 154 5.54 1.20 -14.31
N SER A 155 4.44 1.93 -14.43
CA SER A 155 4.10 2.99 -13.50
C SER A 155 2.60 3.09 -13.23
N SER A 156 2.26 3.63 -12.06
CA SER A 156 0.91 3.94 -11.66
C SER A 156 0.89 5.13 -10.69
N LEU A 157 -0.20 5.88 -10.67
CA LEU A 157 -0.56 6.78 -9.59
C LEU A 157 -1.76 6.18 -8.83
N VAL A 158 -1.73 6.28 -7.51
CA VAL A 158 -2.88 6.01 -6.65
C VAL A 158 -3.34 7.35 -6.11
N MET A 159 -4.60 7.69 -6.35
CA MET A 159 -5.22 8.92 -5.89
C MET A 159 -5.76 8.75 -4.46
N LYS A 160 -5.93 9.85 -3.72
CA LYS A 160 -6.49 9.85 -2.35
C LYS A 160 -7.90 9.28 -2.26
N ASN A 161 -8.67 9.34 -3.35
CA ASN A 161 -9.98 8.70 -3.48
C ASN A 161 -9.89 7.20 -3.88
N ASN A 162 -8.73 6.58 -3.77
CA ASN A 162 -8.42 5.20 -4.16
C ASN A 162 -8.50 4.89 -5.67
N LYS A 163 -8.70 5.89 -6.54
CA LYS A 163 -8.61 5.68 -8.00
C LYS A 163 -7.17 5.36 -8.39
N VAL A 164 -6.98 4.32 -9.18
CA VAL A 164 -5.69 3.95 -9.77
C VAL A 164 -5.63 4.47 -11.21
N ILE A 165 -4.53 5.13 -11.55
CA ILE A 165 -4.22 5.59 -12.90
C ILE A 165 -2.96 4.86 -13.34
N ARG A 166 -3.03 4.09 -14.41
CA ARG A 166 -1.89 3.32 -14.91
C ARG A 166 -1.17 4.08 -16.01
N GLY A 167 0.16 4.06 -15.97
CA GLY A 167 0.99 4.54 -17.06
C GLY A 167 1.03 3.55 -18.23
N GLU A 168 1.62 4.00 -19.33
CA GLU A 168 1.96 3.11 -20.44
C GLU A 168 3.15 2.24 -20.07
N SER A 169 3.12 0.97 -20.49
CA SER A 169 4.27 0.08 -20.37
C SER A 169 5.45 0.64 -21.15
N GLY A 170 6.60 0.73 -20.48
CA GLY A 170 7.85 1.10 -21.11
C GLY A 170 8.35 0.06 -22.10
N ASP A 171 9.37 0.44 -22.86
CA ASP A 171 10.15 -0.51 -23.66
C ASP A 171 11.15 -1.26 -22.78
N LYS A 172 11.71 -2.37 -23.28
CA LYS A 172 12.83 -3.06 -22.62
C LYS A 172 13.99 -2.09 -22.40
N VAL A 173 14.53 -2.07 -21.19
CA VAL A 173 15.74 -1.30 -20.85
C VAL A 173 16.90 -1.69 -21.74
N GLN A 174 17.70 -0.70 -22.14
CA GLN A 174 18.84 -0.86 -23.04
C GLN A 174 20.11 -0.35 -22.38
N VAL A 175 21.26 -0.86 -22.81
CA VAL A 175 22.55 -0.27 -22.46
C VAL A 175 23.03 0.55 -23.65
N LYS A 176 23.35 1.83 -23.45
CA LYS A 176 23.93 2.70 -24.47
C LYS A 176 25.11 3.45 -23.86
N ASN A 177 26.26 3.40 -24.52
CA ASN A 177 27.50 4.01 -24.04
C ASN A 177 27.87 3.58 -22.61
N GLY A 178 27.57 2.33 -22.24
CA GLY A 178 27.83 1.80 -20.91
C GLY A 178 26.83 2.23 -19.83
N GLU A 179 25.78 2.98 -20.18
CA GLU A 179 24.73 3.40 -19.25
C GLU A 179 23.40 2.68 -19.52
N LEU A 180 22.69 2.33 -18.44
CA LEU A 180 21.33 1.82 -18.53
C LEU A 180 20.37 2.94 -18.89
N ILE A 181 19.60 2.76 -19.95
CA ILE A 181 18.54 3.65 -20.39
C ILE A 181 17.22 2.90 -20.34
N GLY A 182 16.33 3.38 -19.47
CA GLY A 182 14.94 2.96 -19.34
C GLY A 182 14.05 4.18 -19.31
N LYS A 183 12.84 4.07 -19.85
CA LYS A 183 11.81 5.10 -19.72
C LYS A 183 10.53 4.45 -19.22
N ALA A 184 10.22 4.61 -17.94
CA ALA A 184 8.84 4.77 -17.50
C ALA A 184 8.55 6.25 -17.28
N SER A 185 7.42 6.71 -17.82
CA SER A 185 6.85 8.01 -17.45
C SER A 185 5.69 7.75 -16.49
N LEU A 186 5.58 8.56 -15.45
CA LEU A 186 4.37 8.54 -14.62
C LEU A 186 3.17 8.97 -15.48
N PRO A 187 1.98 8.40 -15.27
CA PRO A 187 0.79 8.78 -16.03
C PRO A 187 0.43 10.25 -15.76
N LYS A 188 -0.24 10.87 -16.73
CA LYS A 188 -0.79 12.21 -16.56
C LYS A 188 -1.87 12.20 -15.48
N LEU A 189 -1.94 13.28 -14.70
CA LEU A 189 -3.04 13.50 -13.77
C LEU A 189 -4.36 13.67 -14.51
N PRO A 190 -5.49 13.25 -13.93
CA PRO A 190 -6.82 13.54 -14.47
C PRO A 190 -7.05 15.05 -14.55
N GLU A 191 -7.89 15.47 -15.47
CA GLU A 191 -8.28 16.88 -15.59
C GLU A 191 -8.87 17.40 -14.26
N GLY A 192 -8.44 18.59 -13.84
CA GLY A 192 -8.84 19.21 -12.59
C GLY A 192 -8.17 18.64 -11.33
N SER A 193 -7.33 17.60 -11.43
CA SER A 193 -6.56 17.08 -10.30
C SER A 193 -5.17 17.73 -10.20
N THR A 194 -4.62 17.76 -8.99
CA THR A 194 -3.29 18.26 -8.67
C THR A 194 -2.40 17.16 -8.09
N TYR A 195 -1.11 17.45 -7.91
CA TYR A 195 -0.19 16.52 -7.25
C TYR A 195 -0.58 16.24 -5.79
N GLU A 196 -1.28 17.16 -5.13
CA GLU A 196 -1.75 16.99 -3.75
C GLU A 196 -2.89 15.97 -3.65
N ASP A 197 -3.58 15.65 -4.75
CA ASP A 197 -4.64 14.64 -4.80
C ASP A 197 -4.10 13.22 -4.93
N VAL A 198 -2.78 13.06 -5.10
CA VAL A 198 -2.11 11.78 -5.23
C VAL A 198 -1.74 11.24 -3.85
N GLU A 199 -2.18 10.01 -3.57
CA GLU A 199 -1.78 9.25 -2.37
C GLU A 199 -0.38 8.66 -2.55
N ALA A 200 -0.06 8.09 -3.71
CA ALA A 200 1.27 7.56 -3.99
C ALA A 200 1.59 7.53 -5.49
N ALA A 201 2.83 7.86 -5.83
CA ALA A 201 3.41 7.58 -7.13
C ALA A 201 4.21 6.27 -7.07
N ILE A 202 3.95 5.37 -8.01
CA ILE A 202 4.54 4.03 -8.04
C ILE A 202 5.19 3.83 -9.41
N HIS A 203 6.45 3.40 -9.43
CA HIS A 203 7.06 2.87 -10.64
C HIS A 203 7.93 1.66 -10.32
N SER A 204 8.24 0.86 -11.34
CA SER A 204 9.15 -0.26 -11.20
C SER A 204 10.54 0.09 -11.70
N HIS A 205 11.56 -0.44 -11.05
CA HIS A 205 12.82 -0.72 -11.73
C HIS A 205 12.79 -2.12 -12.30
N ALA A 206 13.42 -2.32 -13.46
CA ALA A 206 13.59 -3.66 -14.01
C ALA A 206 14.25 -4.61 -12.99
N THR A 207 13.89 -5.89 -13.09
CA THR A 207 14.17 -6.92 -12.07
C THR A 207 15.19 -7.96 -12.52
N GLY A 208 15.54 -7.93 -13.81
CA GLY A 208 16.58 -8.73 -14.43
C GLY A 208 17.99 -8.17 -14.20
N ILE A 209 18.97 -8.87 -14.76
CA ILE A 209 20.36 -8.42 -14.86
C ILE A 209 20.64 -8.35 -16.34
N LEU A 210 20.89 -7.15 -16.87
CA LEU A 210 21.32 -7.01 -18.26
C LEU A 210 22.81 -7.33 -18.38
N ILE A 211 23.16 -7.95 -19.50
CA ILE A 211 24.54 -8.27 -19.86
C ILE A 211 24.79 -7.59 -21.21
N ALA A 212 25.74 -6.66 -21.23
CA ALA A 212 26.17 -5.99 -22.46
C ALA A 212 27.69 -5.87 -22.43
N ASP A 213 28.36 -6.29 -23.51
CA ASP A 213 29.83 -6.24 -23.65
C ASP A 213 30.60 -6.87 -22.48
N GLY A 214 30.06 -7.95 -21.90
CA GLY A 214 30.66 -8.63 -20.72
C GLY A 214 30.49 -7.89 -19.40
N VAL A 215 29.81 -6.73 -19.40
CA VAL A 215 29.46 -5.94 -18.22
C VAL A 215 28.05 -6.29 -17.76
N TYR A 216 27.90 -6.46 -16.44
CA TYR A 216 26.64 -6.82 -15.81
C TYR A 216 26.01 -5.58 -15.16
N TYR A 217 24.73 -5.38 -15.45
CA TYR A 217 23.97 -4.23 -15.00
C TYR A 217 22.83 -4.70 -14.09
N PRO A 218 23.10 -4.93 -12.79
CA PRO A 218 22.07 -5.31 -11.83
C PRO A 218 21.23 -4.09 -11.46
N MET A 219 19.91 -4.23 -11.61
CA MET A 219 18.95 -3.19 -11.28
C MET A 219 18.31 -3.44 -9.91
N THR A 220 17.97 -2.37 -9.20
CA THR A 220 17.44 -2.45 -7.83
C THR A 220 16.47 -1.32 -7.54
N ALA A 221 15.43 -1.60 -6.77
CA ALA A 221 14.49 -0.60 -6.27
C ALA A 221 15.05 0.25 -5.13
N THR A 222 16.21 -0.12 -4.59
CA THR A 222 16.85 0.56 -3.44
C THR A 222 17.68 1.78 -3.83
N GLU A 223 17.85 2.04 -5.11
CA GLU A 223 18.74 3.08 -5.64
C GLU A 223 18.00 3.93 -6.67
N PRO A 224 17.32 5.00 -6.23
CA PRO A 224 16.72 5.96 -7.14
C PRO A 224 17.81 6.58 -8.03
N SER A 225 17.54 6.66 -9.33
CA SER A 225 18.36 7.35 -10.32
C SER A 225 18.54 8.82 -9.97
N LYS A 226 19.64 9.43 -10.42
CA LYS A 226 20.03 10.82 -10.13
C LYS A 226 20.12 11.64 -11.42
N GLY A 227 19.90 12.95 -11.33
CA GLY A 227 20.05 13.89 -12.45
C GLY A 227 18.74 14.57 -12.89
N MET A 228 18.80 15.32 -13.99
CA MET A 228 17.72 16.22 -14.43
C MET A 228 16.43 15.48 -14.84
N PHE A 229 16.53 14.22 -15.28
CA PHE A 229 15.41 13.36 -15.65
C PHE A 229 15.50 12.04 -14.89
N SER A 230 15.29 12.10 -13.59
CA SER A 230 15.53 10.98 -12.67
C SER A 230 14.43 10.83 -11.63
N ASP A 231 14.44 9.69 -10.94
CA ASP A 231 13.54 9.40 -9.83
C ASP A 231 13.56 10.51 -8.79
N GLN A 232 14.74 11.01 -8.43
CA GLN A 232 14.88 12.07 -7.41
C GLN A 232 14.23 13.39 -7.84
N THR A 233 14.13 13.65 -9.14
CA THR A 233 13.42 14.83 -9.66
C THR A 233 11.92 14.60 -9.66
N ALA A 234 11.45 13.41 -10.05
CA ALA A 234 10.04 13.05 -10.00
C ALA A 234 9.50 13.01 -8.55
N PHE A 235 10.31 12.55 -7.59
CA PHE A 235 9.89 12.39 -6.20
C PHE A 235 9.51 13.70 -5.53
N LYS A 236 10.04 14.83 -5.99
CA LYS A 236 9.74 16.15 -5.42
C LYS A 236 8.27 16.54 -5.55
N PHE A 237 7.54 15.95 -6.50
CA PHE A 237 6.13 16.27 -6.75
C PHE A 237 5.16 15.50 -5.86
N TYR A 238 5.57 14.37 -5.26
CA TYR A 238 4.67 13.49 -4.52
C TYR A 238 5.17 13.24 -3.10
N GLU A 239 4.26 13.23 -2.12
CA GLU A 239 4.62 12.96 -0.72
C GLU A 239 5.15 11.53 -0.53
N LYS A 240 4.52 10.57 -1.20
CA LYS A 240 4.86 9.13 -1.15
C LYS A 240 5.26 8.65 -2.54
N ASN A 241 6.49 8.17 -2.64
CA ASN A 241 7.05 7.62 -3.86
C ASN A 241 7.47 6.17 -3.62
N ILE A 242 7.17 5.28 -4.55
CA ILE A 242 7.38 3.85 -4.38
C ILE A 242 8.11 3.31 -5.60
N ILE A 243 9.26 2.68 -5.37
CA ILE A 243 9.94 1.89 -6.39
C ILE A 243 9.68 0.41 -6.09
N VAL A 244 9.10 -0.31 -7.05
CA VAL A 244 8.94 -1.76 -6.97
C VAL A 244 10.04 -2.47 -7.76
N GLY A 245 10.49 -3.62 -7.27
CA GLY A 245 11.57 -4.38 -7.90
C GLY A 245 12.42 -5.17 -6.91
N ARG A 246 13.69 -5.36 -7.23
CA ARG A 246 14.67 -6.06 -6.39
C ARG A 246 15.04 -5.22 -5.16
N LEU A 247 15.02 -5.82 -3.97
CA LEU A 247 15.33 -5.16 -2.69
C LEU A 247 16.84 -5.15 -2.40
N GLY A 248 17.63 -4.73 -3.39
CA GLY A 248 19.10 -4.66 -3.33
C GLY A 248 19.74 -5.12 -4.64
N ARG A 249 21.00 -4.74 -4.87
CA ARG A 249 21.76 -5.17 -6.05
C ARG A 249 21.94 -6.68 -6.06
N SER A 250 21.51 -7.31 -7.15
CA SER A 250 21.82 -8.71 -7.41
C SER A 250 23.30 -8.84 -7.79
N THR A 251 23.93 -9.96 -7.46
CA THR A 251 25.35 -10.19 -7.76
C THR A 251 25.53 -11.22 -8.88
N VAL A 252 26.64 -11.10 -9.58
CA VAL A 252 27.08 -12.07 -10.59
C VAL A 252 28.46 -12.57 -10.20
N THR A 253 28.61 -13.89 -10.17
CA THR A 253 29.90 -14.56 -9.96
C THR A 253 30.28 -15.25 -11.26
N ILE A 254 31.44 -14.90 -11.80
CA ILE A 254 32.01 -15.53 -13.00
C ILE A 254 32.89 -16.68 -12.54
N ASN A 255 32.64 -17.87 -13.07
CA ASN A 255 33.44 -19.06 -12.83
C ASN A 255 34.68 -19.07 -13.73
N THR A 256 35.67 -19.88 -13.38
CA THR A 256 36.93 -20.00 -14.14
C THR A 256 36.75 -20.53 -15.56
N ASP A 257 35.65 -21.23 -15.85
CA ASP A 257 35.28 -21.73 -17.18
C ASP A 257 34.51 -20.70 -18.04
N GLY A 258 34.34 -19.47 -17.55
CA GLY A 258 33.59 -18.41 -18.22
C GLY A 258 32.08 -18.48 -18.04
N SER A 259 31.54 -19.50 -17.37
CA SER A 259 30.13 -19.53 -16.97
C SER A 259 29.86 -18.54 -15.83
N TYR A 260 28.60 -18.13 -15.63
CA TYR A 260 28.25 -17.21 -14.55
C TYR A 260 27.07 -17.71 -13.71
N LYS A 261 27.10 -17.37 -12.43
CA LYS A 261 26.02 -17.59 -11.48
C LYS A 261 25.47 -16.24 -11.02
N THR A 262 24.15 -16.11 -11.01
CA THR A 262 23.49 -14.91 -10.49
C THR A 262 22.88 -15.18 -9.12
N THR A 263 23.05 -14.24 -8.18
CA THR A 263 22.35 -14.26 -6.89
C THR A 263 21.39 -13.09 -6.85
N LYS A 264 20.09 -13.39 -6.95
CA LYS A 264 19.04 -12.38 -7.00
C LYS A 264 18.54 -12.05 -5.60
N THR A 265 18.41 -10.76 -5.28
CA THR A 265 17.78 -10.30 -4.03
C THR A 265 16.26 -10.50 -4.07
N PRO A 266 15.57 -10.50 -2.90
CA PRO A 266 14.12 -10.62 -2.87
C PRO A 266 13.41 -9.51 -3.65
N LEU A 267 12.22 -9.79 -4.17
CA LEU A 267 11.35 -8.77 -4.76
C LEU A 267 10.50 -8.09 -3.70
N GLY A 268 10.15 -6.83 -3.95
CA GLY A 268 9.32 -6.03 -3.07
C GLY A 268 9.14 -4.59 -3.54
N ALA A 269 8.89 -3.72 -2.57
CA ALA A 269 8.73 -2.29 -2.76
C ALA A 269 9.58 -1.51 -1.75
N VAL A 270 10.14 -0.39 -2.20
CA VAL A 270 10.85 0.58 -1.36
C VAL A 270 10.10 1.90 -1.43
N PHE A 271 9.81 2.46 -0.26
CA PHE A 271 9.02 3.67 -0.09
C PHE A 271 9.97 4.83 0.23
N TYR A 272 9.79 5.94 -0.47
CA TYR A 272 10.59 7.15 -0.36
C TYR A 272 9.68 8.35 -0.11
N ASN A 273 10.20 9.34 0.60
CA ASN A 273 9.56 10.66 0.69
C ASN A 273 9.99 11.57 -0.47
N ASN A 274 9.44 12.78 -0.51
CA ASN A 274 9.76 13.80 -1.53
C ASN A 274 11.22 14.31 -1.51
N ARG A 275 12.02 13.91 -0.52
CA ARG A 275 13.46 14.18 -0.43
C ARG A 275 14.32 12.98 -0.83
N SER A 276 13.71 11.95 -1.42
CA SER A 276 14.36 10.70 -1.82
C SER A 276 14.97 9.93 -0.63
N ILE A 277 14.47 10.15 0.58
CA ILE A 277 14.89 9.43 1.77
C ILE A 277 13.99 8.21 1.92
N GLU A 278 14.60 7.03 2.01
CA GLU A 278 13.88 5.77 2.25
C GLU A 278 13.14 5.80 3.58
N GLN A 279 11.88 5.38 3.56
CA GLN A 279 10.97 5.34 4.71
C GLN A 279 10.64 3.90 5.13
N LEU A 280 10.52 2.98 4.16
CA LEU A 280 10.12 1.60 4.40
C LEU A 280 10.58 0.68 3.26
N ARG A 281 10.87 -0.59 3.59
CA ARG A 281 10.99 -1.69 2.62
C ARG A 281 10.04 -2.81 2.98
N LEU A 282 9.30 -3.31 1.99
CA LEU A 282 8.41 -4.46 2.14
C LEU A 282 8.71 -5.51 1.06
N THR A 283 8.79 -6.77 1.46
CA THR A 283 8.83 -7.89 0.50
C THR A 283 7.46 -8.10 -0.14
N VAL A 284 7.41 -8.73 -1.32
CA VAL A 284 6.15 -9.18 -1.93
C VAL A 284 5.31 -9.98 -0.95
N THR A 285 5.93 -10.90 -0.20
CA THR A 285 5.24 -11.72 0.82
C THR A 285 4.64 -10.87 1.93
N ALA A 286 5.33 -9.81 2.37
CA ALA A 286 4.80 -8.91 3.39
C ALA A 286 3.61 -8.11 2.86
N MET A 287 3.72 -7.51 1.67
CA MET A 287 2.60 -6.77 1.04
C MET A 287 1.37 -7.65 0.84
N LYS A 288 1.55 -8.87 0.28
CA LYS A 288 0.47 -9.84 0.11
C LYS A 288 -0.19 -10.30 1.41
N ARG A 289 0.48 -10.19 2.56
CA ARG A 289 -0.14 -10.49 3.86
C ARG A 289 -0.95 -9.31 4.40
N ILE A 290 -0.55 -8.09 4.08
CA ILE A 290 -1.23 -6.86 4.50
C ILE A 290 -2.50 -6.62 3.66
N THR A 291 -2.45 -6.95 2.38
CA THR A 291 -3.55 -6.71 1.43
C THR A 291 -4.58 -7.84 1.37
N LYS A 292 -4.41 -8.89 2.17
CA LYS A 292 -5.47 -9.87 2.40
C LYS A 292 -6.57 -9.26 3.26
#